data_AF-A0A9P6JJ45-F1
#
_entry.id   AF-A0A9P6JJ45-F1
#
_cell.length_a   1.000
_cell.length_b   1.000
_cell.length_c   1.000
_cell.angle_alpha   90.00
_cell.angle_beta   90.00
_cell.angle_gamma   90.00
#
_symmetry.space_group_name_H-M   'P 1'
#
loop_
_entity.id
_entity.type
_entity.pdbx_description
1 polymer ?
#
loop_
_entity_poly.entity_id
_entity_poly.type
_entity_poly.pdbx_seq_one_letter_code
_entity_poly.pdbx_strand_id
1 'polypeptide(L)'
;MPSFTTVVEDSSPLINYSIGWTSGSPSDDSTVLYSQSSFMSTDKQGEQLTFKYQGTSVTLVGAKRSNHGIYHAQIDSTAYPSVSGQNNLNQEALTSFATKSS
;
A
#
# COMPACT_ATOMS: atom_id res chain seq x y z
N MET A 1 20.45 -18.25 6.51
CA MET A 1 20.74 -16.86 6.89
C MET A 1 19.48 -16.25 7.48
N PRO A 2 19.58 -15.40 8.52
CA PRO A 2 18.42 -14.71 9.06
C PRO A 2 17.83 -13.74 8.02
N SER A 3 16.50 -13.70 7.93
CA SER A 3 15.77 -12.69 7.15
C SER A 3 15.38 -11.53 8.06
N PHE A 4 15.51 -10.30 7.57
CA PHE A 4 15.10 -9.09 8.29
C PHE A 4 13.97 -8.39 7.54
N THR A 5 12.96 -7.93 8.27
CA THR A 5 11.84 -7.17 7.72
C THR A 5 12.01 -5.70 8.08
N THR A 6 12.01 -4.83 7.07
CA THR A 6 11.98 -3.37 7.26
C THR A 6 10.56 -2.86 7.08
N VAL A 7 10.10 -2.04 8.03
CA VAL A 7 8.81 -1.34 7.92
C VAL A 7 9.05 0.03 7.29
N VAL A 8 8.29 0.35 6.26
CA VAL A 8 8.31 1.65 5.57
C VAL A 8 6.92 2.25 5.68
N GLU A 9 6.86 3.46 6.22
CA GLU A 9 5.61 4.15 6.57
C GLU A 9 5.15 5.03 5.41
N ASP A 10 3.86 5.37 5.35
CA ASP A 10 3.26 6.16 4.27
C ASP A 10 3.87 7.56 4.11
N SER A 11 4.42 8.12 5.19
CA SER A 11 5.13 9.40 5.19
C SER A 11 6.62 9.29 4.81
N SER A 12 7.13 8.09 4.54
CA SER A 12 8.55 7.85 4.29
C SER A 12 9.01 8.49 2.97
N PRO A 13 10.17 9.18 2.96
CA PRO A 13 10.74 9.74 1.73
C PRO A 13 11.25 8.67 0.75
N LEU A 14 11.26 7.39 1.16
CA LEU A 14 11.55 6.27 0.26
C LEU A 14 10.41 5.99 -0.72
N ILE A 15 9.21 6.47 -0.41
CA ILE A 15 8.02 6.31 -1.22
C ILE A 15 7.83 7.55 -2.09
N ASN A 16 7.72 7.31 -3.40
CA ASN A 16 7.39 8.33 -4.37
C ASN A 16 5.94 8.16 -4.83
N TYR A 17 5.11 9.13 -4.46
CA TYR A 17 3.72 9.24 -4.83
C TYR A 17 3.57 10.11 -6.08
N SER A 18 2.65 9.74 -6.98
CA SER A 18 2.21 10.64 -8.04
C SER A 18 1.34 11.78 -7.50
N ILE A 19 1.04 12.77 -8.34
CA ILE A 19 0.45 14.06 -7.92
C ILE A 19 -0.95 13.93 -7.28
N GLY A 20 -1.72 12.89 -7.63
CA GLY A 20 -3.09 12.70 -7.17
C GLY A 20 -3.23 12.03 -5.80
N TRP A 21 -2.14 11.83 -5.07
CA TRP A 21 -2.18 11.31 -3.71
C TRP A 21 -2.33 12.42 -2.68
N THR A 22 -3.14 12.15 -1.66
CA THR A 22 -3.39 13.07 -0.56
C THR A 22 -3.35 12.34 0.77
N SER A 23 -2.93 13.05 1.81
CA SER A 23 -3.04 12.57 3.18
C SER A 23 -4.49 12.33 3.57
N GLY A 24 -4.71 11.23 4.29
CA GLY A 24 -5.96 10.94 4.95
C GLY A 24 -6.44 12.10 5.82
N SER A 25 -7.76 12.24 5.95
CA SER A 25 -8.33 13.27 6.80
C SER A 25 -8.15 12.91 8.27
N PRO A 26 -7.70 13.83 9.14
CA PRO A 26 -7.72 13.64 10.59
C PRO A 26 -9.15 13.45 11.16
N SER A 27 -10.18 13.82 10.39
CA SER A 27 -11.59 13.62 10.76
C SER A 27 -12.13 12.23 10.39
N ASP A 28 -11.32 11.36 9.79
CA ASP A 28 -11.70 9.98 9.53
C ASP A 28 -11.47 9.17 10.81
N ASP A 29 -12.55 8.69 11.43
CA ASP A 29 -12.49 7.88 12.65
C ASP A 29 -11.66 6.60 12.49
N SER A 30 -11.46 6.13 11.25
CA SER A 30 -10.63 4.96 10.97
C SER A 30 -9.13 5.28 10.98
N THR A 31 -8.73 6.55 11.06
CA THR A 31 -7.32 6.99 11.06
C THR A 31 -6.51 6.32 12.16
N VAL A 32 -7.11 6.09 13.33
CA VAL A 32 -6.46 5.44 14.48
C VAL A 32 -6.09 3.97 14.24
N LEU A 33 -6.64 3.35 13.19
CA LEU A 33 -6.36 1.97 12.80
C LEU A 33 -5.12 1.86 11.92
N TYR A 34 -4.57 2.97 11.42
CA TYR A 34 -3.35 2.94 10.62
C TYR A 34 -2.12 3.14 11.49
N SER A 35 -0.99 2.59 11.04
CA SER A 35 0.31 2.90 11.64
C SER A 35 0.52 4.42 11.66
N GLN A 36 1.07 4.92 12.76
CA GLN A 36 1.26 6.36 13.03
C GLN A 36 -0.01 7.22 12.93
N SER A 37 -1.19 6.60 12.92
CA SER A 37 -2.45 7.32 12.65
C SER A 37 -2.37 8.17 11.38
N SER A 38 -1.75 7.63 10.32
CA SER A 38 -1.59 8.27 9.03
C SER A 38 -1.84 7.28 7.89
N PHE A 39 -2.33 7.79 6.78
CA PHE A 39 -2.42 7.04 5.53
C PHE A 39 -2.42 7.99 4.34
N MET A 40 -1.87 7.53 3.21
CA MET A 40 -2.05 8.17 1.91
C MET A 40 -3.21 7.51 1.15
N SER A 41 -3.99 8.31 0.43
CA SER A 41 -5.08 7.82 -0.40
C SER A 41 -5.19 8.61 -1.71
N THR A 42 -5.83 7.99 -2.70
CA THR A 42 -6.19 8.63 -3.96
C THR A 42 -7.48 8.02 -4.49
N ASP A 43 -8.29 8.84 -5.14
CA ASP A 43 -9.51 8.45 -5.86
C ASP A 43 -9.34 8.59 -7.38
N LYS A 44 -8.13 8.94 -7.84
CA LYS A 44 -7.82 9.20 -9.26
C LYS A 44 -7.26 7.94 -9.92
N GLN A 45 -7.84 7.57 -11.05
CA GLN A 45 -7.39 6.40 -11.81
C GLN A 45 -6.01 6.67 -12.43
N GLY A 46 -5.10 5.69 -12.31
CA GLY A 46 -3.76 5.75 -12.91
C GLY A 46 -2.70 6.39 -12.00
N GLU A 47 -3.08 6.86 -10.81
CA GLU A 47 -2.12 7.27 -9.79
C GLU A 47 -1.36 6.07 -9.23
N GLN A 48 -0.09 6.29 -8.90
CA GLN A 48 0.86 5.25 -8.54
C GLN A 48 1.66 5.63 -7.30
N LEU A 49 1.99 4.61 -6.52
CA LEU A 49 2.97 4.66 -5.45
C LEU A 49 4.15 3.80 -5.90
N THR A 50 5.36 4.35 -5.85
CA THR A 50 6.58 3.65 -6.25
C THR A 50 7.64 3.72 -5.17
N PHE A 51 8.35 2.63 -4.93
CA PHE A 51 9.53 2.62 -4.07
C PHE A 51 10.51 1.55 -4.56
N LYS A 52 11.77 1.67 -4.18
CA LYS A 52 12.82 0.69 -4.50
C LYS A 52 13.24 -0.04 -3.23
N TYR A 53 13.46 -1.34 -3.33
CA TYR A 53 13.89 -2.16 -2.21
C TYR A 53 14.87 -3.24 -2.68
N GLN A 54 15.58 -3.83 -1.74
CA GLN A 54 16.44 -4.99 -1.97
C GLN A 54 15.97 -6.11 -1.03
N GLY A 55 15.33 -7.14 -1.59
CA GLY A 55 14.73 -8.20 -0.79
C GLY A 55 13.98 -9.24 -1.62
N THR A 56 13.48 -10.26 -0.95
CA THR A 56 12.78 -11.41 -1.56
C THR A 56 11.26 -11.34 -1.45
N SER A 57 10.74 -10.38 -0.69
CA SER A 57 9.30 -10.15 -0.56
C SER A 57 9.00 -8.70 -0.18
N VAL A 58 7.79 -8.29 -0.52
CA VAL A 58 7.16 -7.04 -0.10
C VAL A 58 5.77 -7.35 0.39
N THR A 59 5.36 -6.73 1.50
CA THR A 59 3.98 -6.76 1.96
C THR A 59 3.45 -5.33 1.96
N LEU A 60 2.39 -5.10 1.19
CA LEU A 60 1.61 -3.86 1.25
C LEU A 60 0.57 -4.00 2.36
N VAL A 61 0.59 -3.05 3.29
CA VAL A 61 -0.41 -2.92 4.36
C VAL A 61 -1.28 -1.71 4.03
N GLY A 62 -2.59 -1.90 4.06
CA GLY A 62 -3.56 -0.83 3.85
C GLY A 62 -4.92 -1.21 4.42
N ALA A 63 -5.96 -0.52 3.99
CA ALA A 63 -7.33 -0.84 4.40
C ALA A 63 -8.19 -1.33 3.24
N LYS A 64 -9.17 -2.16 3.57
CA LYS A 64 -10.31 -2.47 2.72
C LYS A 64 -11.57 -1.83 3.26
N ARG A 65 -12.18 -0.95 2.45
CA ARG A 65 -13.35 -0.13 2.82
C ARG A 65 -14.36 -0.07 1.69
N SER A 66 -15.61 0.29 1.98
CA SER A 66 -16.69 0.29 0.98
C SER A 66 -16.46 1.31 -0.14
N ASN A 67 -15.66 2.34 0.12
CA ASN A 67 -15.29 3.41 -0.82
C ASN A 67 -13.95 3.17 -1.54
N HIS A 68 -13.35 1.97 -1.45
CA HIS A 68 -12.07 1.66 -2.10
C HIS A 68 -12.27 0.93 -3.42
N GLY A 69 -11.41 1.25 -4.40
CA GLY A 69 -11.41 0.62 -5.72
C GLY A 69 -10.50 -0.61 -5.84
N ILE A 70 -10.25 -1.00 -7.09
CA ILE A 70 -9.31 -2.06 -7.45
C ILE A 70 -7.92 -1.45 -7.62
N TYR A 71 -6.89 -2.14 -7.12
CA TYR A 71 -5.50 -1.81 -7.40
C TYR A 71 -4.79 -3.00 -8.06
N HIS A 72 -3.63 -2.72 -8.64
CA HIS A 72 -2.72 -3.73 -9.17
C HIS A 72 -1.30 -3.41 -8.68
N ALA A 73 -0.47 -4.45 -8.56
CA ALA A 73 0.91 -4.30 -8.19
C ALA A 73 1.80 -4.81 -9.33
N GLN A 74 2.90 -4.11 -9.56
CA GLN A 74 3.97 -4.53 -10.43
C GLN A 74 5.26 -4.47 -9.65
N ILE A 75 6.05 -5.55 -9.72
CA ILE A 75 7.40 -5.58 -9.18
C ILE A 75 8.34 -5.85 -10.33
N ASP A 76 9.25 -4.92 -10.56
CA ASP A 76 10.11 -4.87 -11.74
C ASP A 76 9.28 -5.00 -13.03
N SER A 77 9.48 -6.09 -13.79
CA SER A 77 8.70 -6.38 -15.01
C SER A 77 7.55 -7.37 -14.78
N THR A 78 7.30 -7.80 -13.54
CA THR A 78 6.27 -8.78 -13.20
C THR A 78 5.01 -8.10 -12.68
N ALA A 79 3.91 -8.20 -13.45
CA ALA A 79 2.59 -7.77 -13.00
C ALA A 79 1.91 -8.86 -12.17
N TYR A 80 1.29 -8.46 -11.06
CA TYR A 80 0.47 -9.33 -10.21
C TYR A 80 -1.02 -9.13 -10.51
N PRO A 81 -1.87 -10.13 -10.20
CA PRO A 81 -3.32 -10.00 -10.37
C PRO A 81 -3.88 -8.78 -9.62
N SER A 82 -4.90 -8.17 -10.20
CA SER A 82 -5.62 -7.08 -9.55
C SER A 82 -6.27 -7.55 -8.24
N VAL A 83 -6.24 -6.69 -7.23
CA VAL A 83 -6.81 -6.96 -5.91
C VAL A 83 -7.86 -5.89 -5.59
N SER A 84 -9.00 -6.32 -5.06
CA SER A 84 -10.04 -5.40 -4.61
C SER A 84 -9.71 -4.84 -3.23
N GLY A 85 -9.69 -3.51 -3.14
CA GLY A 85 -9.71 -2.77 -1.88
C GLY A 85 -11.10 -2.69 -1.26
N GLN A 86 -12.16 -3.12 -1.93
CA GLN A 86 -13.52 -2.90 -1.45
C GLN A 86 -13.94 -3.90 -0.36
N ASN A 87 -14.39 -3.41 0.80
CA ASN A 87 -15.03 -4.23 1.84
C ASN A 87 -15.93 -3.37 2.76
N ASN A 88 -17.13 -3.85 3.09
CA ASN A 88 -18.08 -3.12 3.94
C ASN A 88 -17.75 -3.15 5.45
N LEU A 89 -16.75 -3.93 5.85
CA LEU A 89 -16.41 -4.15 7.27
C LEU A 89 -15.25 -3.29 7.77
N ASN A 90 -14.70 -2.37 6.95
CA ASN A 90 -13.55 -1.51 7.27
C ASN A 90 -12.43 -2.28 7.98
N GLN A 91 -11.66 -3.07 7.21
CA GLN A 91 -10.65 -3.97 7.75
C GLN A 91 -9.25 -3.59 7.28
N GLU A 92 -8.23 -3.85 8.08
CA GLU A 92 -6.86 -3.90 7.59
C GLU A 92 -6.70 -5.00 6.54
N ALA A 93 -5.84 -4.75 5.57
CA ALA A 93 -5.51 -5.69 4.51
C ALA A 93 -4.01 -5.79 4.32
N LEU A 94 -3.54 -7.04 4.28
CA LEU A 94 -2.16 -7.39 3.97
C LEU A 94 -2.13 -8.06 2.60
N THR A 95 -1.31 -7.53 1.70
CA THR A 95 -1.05 -8.17 0.40
C THR A 95 0.44 -8.40 0.26
N SER A 96 0.83 -9.68 0.28
CA SER A 96 2.23 -10.08 0.15
C SER A 96 2.55 -10.49 -1.28
N PHE A 97 3.65 -9.97 -1.80
CA PHE A 97 4.20 -10.26 -3.10
C PHE A 97 5.61 -10.85 -2.91
N ALA A 98 5.83 -12.06 -3.44
CA ALA A 98 7.14 -12.68 -3.44
C ALA A 98 7.88 -12.31 -4.71
N THR A 99 9.11 -11.80 -4.59
CA THR A 99 9.99 -11.61 -5.74
C THR A 99 10.75 -12.88 -6.03
N LYS A 100 10.87 -13.23 -7.31
CA LYS A 100 11.76 -14.32 -7.71
C LYS A 100 13.19 -13.88 -7.42
N SER A 101 13.87 -14.62 -6.55
CA SER A 101 15.33 -14.58 -6.48
C SER A 101 15.85 -15.10 -7.83
N SER A 102 16.54 -14.23 -8.57
CA SER A 102 17.37 -14.61 -9.72
C SER A 102 18.47 -15.58 -9.31
#